data_AF-A0A9C7PTU6-F1
#
_entry.id   AF-A0A9C7PTU6-F1
#
_cell.length_a   1.000
_cell.length_b   1.000
_cell.length_c   1.000
_cell.angle_alpha   90.00
_cell.angle_beta   90.00
_cell.angle_gamma   90.00
#
_symmetry.space_group_name_H-M   'P 1'
#
loop_
_entity.id
_entity.type
_entity.pdbx_description
1 polymer ?
#
loop_
_entity_poly.entity_id
_entity_poly.type
_entity_poly.pdbx_seq_one_letter_code
_entity_poly.pdbx_strand_id
1 'polypeptide(L)'
;MGTIFCIRFHLILKDMNEDICIICMENINFVQFIPCEHCIVCVRCVHLLESDKCPLCRSIVKEVSYNSLNDTIVSTEQDATCLDKEQLTCFQRKKEAVQLSLKLIQEQRQMIEDLVRSLTFHIVVCGLQEKDICSLSLSLQLLYPVVSECNIMQKVINELCCTETFLWFISQSQSFYILFQQGRFKNILEWLCPNISMWMPNMEIDSYPIHLETVSFSQLEYLPPSNSCPFADVFVLCIDARSKDSLWKTLLVDEQIRKWKRNQPRIWLIQHYDAIECQYEPQAVQRAQVEWIYRKMRPCERPVDMLFMKGEGIFKMWLREVAFQMLVAAKGVRRLCKCKQESKICQCM
;
A
#
# COMPACT_ATOMS: atom_id res chain seq x y z
N MET A 1 3.61 35.61 -31.13
CA MET A 1 2.45 34.70 -31.25
C MET A 1 2.94 33.30 -30.92
N GLY A 2 2.48 32.74 -29.80
CA GLY A 2 2.97 31.49 -29.24
C GLY A 2 2.42 31.33 -27.83
N THR A 3 1.15 30.96 -27.73
CA THR A 3 0.38 30.82 -26.50
C THR A 3 0.78 29.50 -25.82
N ILE A 4 1.52 29.57 -24.72
CA ILE A 4 1.83 28.42 -23.87
C ILE A 4 0.65 28.23 -22.90
N PHE A 5 -0.11 27.15 -23.11
CA PHE A 5 -1.09 26.64 -22.15
C PHE A 5 -0.34 26.07 -20.94
N CYS A 6 -0.38 26.76 -19.81
CA CYS A 6 0.04 26.23 -18.52
C CYS A 6 -1.20 25.74 -17.77
N ILE A 7 -1.55 24.46 -17.94
CA ILE A 7 -2.64 23.80 -17.23
C ILE A 7 -2.13 23.28 -15.88
N ARG A 8 -2.39 24.07 -14.84
CA ARG A 8 -2.99 23.69 -13.55
C ARG A 8 -2.70 22.26 -13.02
N PHE A 9 -1.55 22.08 -12.37
CA PHE A 9 -1.29 20.99 -11.41
C PHE A 9 -1.90 21.35 -10.04
N HIS A 10 -3.19 21.06 -9.82
CA HIS A 10 -3.86 21.38 -8.55
C HIS A 10 -4.67 20.23 -7.95
N LEU A 11 -4.42 18.97 -8.34
CA LEU A 11 -5.30 17.84 -8.01
C LEU A 11 -4.55 16.53 -7.80
N ILE A 12 -3.47 16.46 -6.99
CA ILE A 12 -2.90 15.15 -6.51
C ILE A 12 -2.32 15.26 -5.08
N LEU A 13 -2.96 15.99 -4.15
CA LEU A 13 -2.70 15.87 -2.71
C LEU A 13 -4.01 15.93 -1.89
N LYS A 14 -5.14 15.54 -2.52
CA LYS A 14 -6.47 15.70 -1.94
C LYS A 14 -6.94 14.56 -1.03
N ASP A 15 -6.08 13.60 -0.75
CA ASP A 15 -6.44 12.42 0.01
C ASP A 15 -5.49 12.23 1.20
N MET A 16 -6.11 12.21 2.38
CA MET A 16 -5.58 11.92 3.74
C MET A 16 -5.20 13.18 4.54
N ASN A 17 -6.14 13.62 5.38
CA ASN A 17 -5.99 14.65 6.43
C ASN A 17 -5.93 16.12 5.99
N GLU A 18 -6.59 16.51 4.88
CA GLU A 18 -6.74 17.93 4.51
C GLU A 18 -7.42 18.78 5.58
N ASP A 19 -8.13 18.17 6.53
CA ASP A 19 -8.82 18.89 7.60
C ASP A 19 -8.02 18.92 8.91
N ILE A 20 -6.85 18.29 9.03
CA ILE A 20 -6.10 18.26 10.30
C ILE A 20 -4.95 19.26 10.26
N CYS A 21 -4.72 19.96 11.37
CA CYS A 21 -3.63 20.90 11.53
C CYS A 21 -2.28 20.22 11.42
N ILE A 22 -1.44 20.69 10.50
CA ILE A 22 -0.11 20.11 10.25
C ILE A 22 0.89 20.32 11.40
N ILE A 23 0.59 21.21 12.34
CA ILE A 23 1.47 21.55 13.47
C ILE A 23 1.21 20.59 14.63
N CYS A 24 -0.04 20.45 15.06
CA CYS A 24 -0.38 19.56 16.18
C CYS A 24 -0.77 18.15 15.75
N MET A 25 -1.16 17.94 14.49
CA MET A 25 -1.72 16.68 13.97
C MET A 25 -2.94 16.15 14.76
N GLU A 26 -3.57 17.01 15.57
CA GLU A 26 -4.65 16.65 16.49
C GLU A 26 -5.95 17.42 16.21
N ASN A 27 -5.85 18.73 15.99
CA ASN A 27 -7.01 19.61 15.86
C ASN A 27 -7.30 19.91 14.39
N ILE A 28 -8.57 20.17 14.08
CA ILE A 28 -8.99 20.50 12.71
C ILE A 28 -8.38 21.85 12.28
N ASN A 29 -7.92 21.95 11.04
CA ASN A 29 -7.44 23.21 10.48
C ASN A 29 -8.63 24.11 10.10
N PHE A 30 -8.60 25.36 10.59
CA PHE A 30 -9.68 26.33 10.39
C PHE A 30 -9.15 27.71 10.01
N VAL A 31 -7.84 27.79 9.78
CA VAL A 31 -7.13 29.04 9.64
C VAL A 31 -6.63 29.14 8.20
N GLN A 32 -7.22 30.05 7.44
CA GLN A 32 -6.86 30.35 6.06
C GLN A 32 -5.88 31.53 6.02
N PHE A 33 -4.71 31.30 5.42
CA PHE A 33 -3.68 32.34 5.29
C PHE A 33 -3.85 33.15 3.99
N ILE A 34 -4.08 34.45 4.08
CA ILE A 34 -4.23 35.34 2.91
C ILE A 34 -2.86 35.97 2.57
N PRO A 35 -2.43 35.97 1.29
CA PRO A 35 -3.20 35.67 0.08
C PRO A 35 -3.04 34.25 -0.49
N CYS A 36 -2.30 33.35 0.16
CA CYS A 36 -2.01 32.03 -0.41
C CYS A 36 -3.15 31.02 -0.28
N GLU A 37 -4.19 31.34 0.49
CA GLU A 37 -5.41 30.56 0.72
C GLU A 37 -5.22 29.17 1.35
N HIS A 38 -4.01 28.80 1.79
CA HIS A 38 -3.78 27.53 2.47
C HIS A 38 -4.48 27.47 3.83
N CYS A 39 -5.24 26.40 4.07
CA CYS A 39 -5.88 26.07 5.34
C CYS A 39 -5.21 24.84 5.95
N ILE A 40 -4.15 25.05 6.73
CA ILE A 40 -3.27 23.95 7.21
C ILE A 40 -3.03 23.99 8.72
N VAL A 41 -3.52 25.01 9.43
CA VAL A 41 -3.26 25.20 10.86
C VAL A 41 -4.57 25.37 11.63
N CYS A 42 -4.63 24.89 12.87
CA CYS A 42 -5.77 25.11 13.76
C CYS A 42 -5.64 26.46 14.48
N VAL A 43 -6.75 26.93 15.06
CA VAL A 43 -6.80 28.20 15.81
C VAL A 43 -5.77 28.24 16.95
N ARG A 44 -5.50 27.12 17.63
CA ARG A 44 -4.52 27.10 18.72
C ARG A 44 -3.08 27.28 18.22
N CYS A 45 -2.74 26.62 17.12
CA CYS A 45 -1.36 26.61 16.61
C CYS A 45 -1.02 27.86 15.81
N VAL A 46 -2.00 28.60 15.25
CA VAL A 46 -1.69 29.84 14.52
C VAL A 46 -1.10 30.90 15.45
N HIS A 47 -1.55 30.98 16.70
CA HIS A 47 -1.02 31.91 17.69
C HIS A 47 0.42 31.58 18.14
N LEU A 48 0.89 30.36 17.87
CA LEU A 48 2.26 29.93 18.17
C LEU A 48 3.23 30.19 17.01
N LEU A 49 2.73 30.63 15.85
CA LEU A 49 3.58 30.97 14.72
C LEU A 49 4.22 32.33 14.95
N GLU A 50 5.53 32.33 15.22
CA GLU A 50 6.33 33.55 15.36
C GLU A 50 6.56 34.26 14.02
N SER A 51 6.37 33.57 12.89
CA SER A 51 6.62 34.11 11.55
C SER A 51 5.33 34.56 10.86
N ASP A 52 5.41 35.71 10.20
CA ASP A 52 4.44 36.25 9.24
C ASP A 52 4.40 35.47 7.91
N LYS A 53 4.70 34.17 7.91
CA LYS A 53 4.81 33.33 6.71
C LYS A 53 3.97 32.07 6.83
N CYS A 54 3.32 31.69 5.74
CA CYS A 54 2.55 30.45 5.67
C CYS A 54 3.49 29.25 5.85
N PRO A 55 3.21 28.30 6.77
CA PRO A 55 4.08 27.15 6.97
C PRO A 55 4.23 26.24 5.73
N LEU A 56 3.23 26.23 4.83
CA LEU A 56 3.26 25.39 3.64
C LEU A 56 4.08 26.02 2.51
N CYS A 57 3.67 27.22 2.07
CA CYS A 57 4.25 27.86 0.87
C CYS A 57 5.24 28.98 1.18
N ARG A 58 5.44 29.33 2.47
CA ARG A 58 6.31 30.41 2.95
C ARG A 58 5.98 31.80 2.43
N SER A 59 4.83 31.98 1.77
CA SER A 59 4.33 33.29 1.36
C SER A 59 4.05 34.16 2.59
N ILE A 60 4.30 35.46 2.47
CA ILE A 60 4.02 36.44 3.53
C ILE A 60 2.51 36.48 3.76
N VAL A 61 2.12 36.22 5.00
CA VAL A 61 0.75 36.27 5.51
C VAL A 61 0.42 37.72 5.77
N LYS A 62 -0.53 38.25 5.01
CA LYS A 62 -1.05 39.61 5.23
C LYS A 62 -2.19 39.60 6.25
N GLU A 63 -3.01 38.58 6.16
CA GLU A 63 -4.21 38.43 6.96
C GLU A 63 -4.46 36.95 7.22
N VAL A 64 -5.02 36.67 8.39
CA VAL A 64 -5.44 35.35 8.80
C VAL A 64 -6.96 35.36 8.88
N SER A 65 -7.60 34.66 7.94
CA SER A 65 -9.05 34.47 7.97
C SER A 65 -9.37 33.19 8.73
N TYR A 66 -10.29 33.25 9.66
CA TYR A 66 -10.80 32.07 10.35
C TYR A 66 -12.05 31.63 9.60
N ASN A 67 -12.01 30.46 8.98
CA ASN A 67 -13.18 29.88 8.35
C ASN A 67 -14.18 29.59 9.47
N SER A 68 -15.14 30.49 9.67
CA SER A 68 -16.28 30.21 10.52
C SER A 68 -17.00 29.03 9.88
N LEU A 69 -16.96 27.85 10.51
CA LEU A 69 -18.00 26.83 10.29
C LEU A 69 -19.39 27.33 10.75
N ASN A 70 -19.50 28.63 11.06
CA ASN A 70 -20.29 29.19 12.12
C ASN A 70 -20.93 30.52 11.72
N ASP A 71 -21.10 30.83 10.42
CA ASP A 71 -22.19 31.74 10.03
C ASP A 71 -23.58 31.13 10.34
N THR A 72 -23.62 29.94 10.97
CA THR A 72 -24.79 29.42 11.69
C THR A 72 -24.59 29.21 13.21
N ILE A 73 -23.40 29.46 13.81
CA ILE A 73 -23.13 29.09 15.22
C ILE A 73 -22.32 30.13 16.05
N VAL A 74 -21.64 31.14 15.47
CA VAL A 74 -20.83 32.09 16.27
C VAL A 74 -21.45 33.49 16.26
N SER A 75 -22.46 33.62 17.09
CA SER A 75 -22.81 34.87 17.75
C SER A 75 -23.03 34.68 19.26
N THR A 76 -22.33 33.71 19.88
CA THR A 76 -22.40 33.47 21.34
C THR A 76 -21.08 32.96 21.92
N GLU A 77 -20.06 33.81 22.01
CA GLU A 77 -18.88 33.52 22.87
C GLU A 77 -18.60 34.60 23.91
N GLN A 78 -19.40 35.68 24.00
CA GLN A 78 -19.30 36.65 25.08
C GLN A 78 -20.25 36.41 26.27
N ASP A 79 -21.10 35.38 26.22
CA ASP A 79 -22.01 34.97 27.31
C ASP A 79 -21.79 33.50 27.77
N ALA A 80 -20.55 33.05 27.86
CA ALA A 80 -20.21 31.66 28.24
C ALA A 80 -20.39 31.34 29.75
N THR A 81 -20.98 32.23 30.55
CA THR A 81 -21.30 31.95 31.97
C THR A 81 -22.66 31.27 32.17
N CYS A 82 -23.47 31.11 31.12
CA CYS A 82 -24.78 30.43 31.19
C CYS A 82 -25.01 29.42 30.04
N LEU A 83 -23.96 28.77 29.55
CA LEU A 83 -24.15 27.57 28.73
C LEU A 83 -24.78 26.50 29.61
N ASP A 84 -26.08 26.31 29.39
CA ASP A 84 -26.90 25.42 30.21
C ASP A 84 -26.30 24.01 30.20
N LYS A 85 -26.35 23.31 31.34
CA LYS A 85 -25.74 21.98 31.49
C LYS A 85 -26.23 20.99 30.42
N GLU A 86 -27.44 21.23 29.89
CA GLU A 86 -28.03 20.48 28.78
C GLU A 86 -27.29 20.64 27.44
N GLN A 87 -26.76 21.82 27.12
CA GLN A 87 -26.01 22.05 25.89
C GLN A 87 -24.63 21.39 25.93
N LEU A 88 -23.96 21.45 27.09
CA LEU A 88 -22.67 20.78 27.30
C LEU A 88 -22.80 19.26 27.18
N THR A 89 -23.86 18.69 27.76
CA THR A 89 -24.14 17.25 27.67
C THR A 89 -24.53 16.81 26.26
N CYS A 90 -25.29 17.63 25.51
CA CYS A 90 -25.59 17.38 24.10
C CYS A 90 -24.30 17.34 23.24
N PHE A 91 -23.38 18.29 23.45
CA PHE A 91 -22.10 18.32 22.75
C PHE A 91 -21.24 17.09 23.06
N GLN A 92 -21.15 16.70 24.35
CA GLN A 92 -20.43 15.49 24.77
C GLN A 92 -20.99 14.23 24.10
N ARG A 93 -22.32 14.07 24.07
CA ARG A 93 -22.98 12.94 23.39
C ARG A 93 -22.68 12.91 21.89
N LYS A 94 -22.68 14.06 21.20
CA LYS A 94 -22.32 14.14 19.79
C LYS A 94 -20.86 13.74 19.55
N LYS A 95 -19.94 14.21 20.40
CA LYS A 95 -18.52 13.85 20.33
C LYS A 95 -18.31 12.35 20.54
N GLU A 96 -18.94 11.77 21.56
CA GLU A 96 -18.88 10.32 21.82
C GLU A 96 -19.45 9.52 20.64
N ALA A 97 -20.56 9.95 20.05
CA ALA A 97 -21.14 9.32 18.87
C ALA A 97 -20.20 9.35 17.65
N VAL A 98 -19.51 10.48 17.41
CA VAL A 98 -18.50 10.58 16.33
C VAL A 98 -17.31 9.67 16.61
N GLN A 99 -16.80 9.64 17.84
CA GLN A 99 -15.68 8.77 18.20
C GLN A 99 -16.02 7.28 18.05
N LEU A 100 -17.21 6.87 18.49
CA LEU A 100 -17.71 5.51 18.30
C LEU A 100 -17.84 5.17 16.81
N SER A 101 -18.35 6.11 16.00
CA SER A 101 -18.48 5.93 14.55
C SER A 101 -17.11 5.78 13.86
N LEU A 102 -16.12 6.58 14.24
CA LEU A 102 -14.75 6.49 13.71
C LEU A 102 -14.09 5.16 14.07
N LYS A 103 -14.23 4.71 15.31
CA LYS A 103 -13.70 3.42 15.75
C LYS A 103 -14.31 2.26 14.96
N LEU A 104 -15.62 2.28 14.76
CA LEU A 104 -16.33 1.28 13.96
C LEU A 104 -15.85 1.27 12.50
N ILE A 105 -15.65 2.45 11.89
CA ILE A 105 -15.12 2.56 10.51
C ILE A 105 -13.70 1.97 10.43
N GLN A 106 -12.85 2.24 11.43
CA GLN A 106 -11.50 1.69 11.49
C GLN A 106 -11.51 0.16 11.63
N GLU A 107 -12.37 -0.39 12.50
CA GLU A 107 -12.54 -1.84 12.67
C GLU A 107 -13.04 -2.51 11.38
N GLN A 108 -13.99 -1.88 10.67
CA GLN A 108 -14.46 -2.36 9.37
C GLN A 108 -13.36 -2.33 8.30
N ARG A 109 -12.58 -1.25 8.23
CA ARG A 109 -11.44 -1.15 7.31
C ARG A 109 -10.41 -2.25 7.57
N GLN A 110 -10.07 -2.46 8.83
CA GLN A 110 -9.13 -3.51 9.24
C GLN A 110 -9.66 -4.90 8.85
N MET A 111 -10.95 -5.16 9.07
CA MET A 111 -11.59 -6.41 8.66
C MET A 111 -11.53 -6.62 7.13
N ILE A 112 -11.79 -5.57 6.33
CA ILE A 112 -11.72 -5.63 4.86
C ILE A 112 -10.29 -5.94 4.42
N GLU A 113 -9.30 -5.25 4.98
CA GLU A 113 -7.89 -5.50 4.69
C GLU A 113 -7.50 -6.95 5.03
N ASP A 114 -7.88 -7.43 6.21
CA ASP A 114 -7.56 -8.78 6.65
C ASP A 114 -8.26 -9.84 5.79
N LEU A 115 -9.49 -9.58 5.35
CA LEU A 115 -10.20 -10.45 4.42
C LEU A 115 -9.49 -10.51 3.07
N VAL A 116 -9.14 -9.36 2.47
CA VAL A 116 -8.39 -9.32 1.21
C VAL A 116 -7.03 -10.01 1.35
N ARG A 117 -6.30 -9.72 2.43
CA ARG A 117 -5.03 -10.39 2.74
C ARG A 117 -5.20 -11.89 2.84
N SER A 118 -6.28 -12.38 3.44
CA SER A 118 -6.57 -13.81 3.56
C SER A 118 -6.88 -14.49 2.23
N LEU A 119 -7.14 -13.72 1.16
CA LEU A 119 -7.51 -14.22 -0.15
C LEU A 119 -6.41 -14.07 -1.20
N THR A 120 -5.39 -13.23 -0.98
CA THR A 120 -4.39 -12.84 -1.99
C THR A 120 -2.97 -13.08 -1.50
N PHE A 121 -2.19 -13.96 -2.18
CA PHE A 121 -0.77 -14.15 -1.87
C PHE A 121 0.01 -12.85 -2.05
N HIS A 122 0.80 -12.47 -1.04
CA HIS A 122 1.58 -11.25 -1.07
C HIS A 122 3.04 -11.60 -1.32
N ILE A 123 3.61 -11.17 -2.44
CA ILE A 123 4.98 -11.50 -2.82
C ILE A 123 5.75 -10.22 -3.05
N VAL A 124 6.88 -10.09 -2.37
CA VAL A 124 7.71 -8.90 -2.44
C VAL A 124 8.98 -9.23 -3.23
N VAL A 125 9.23 -8.48 -4.30
CA VAL A 125 10.45 -8.57 -5.10
C VAL A 125 11.37 -7.41 -4.74
N CYS A 126 12.62 -7.73 -4.42
CA CYS A 126 13.58 -6.76 -3.93
C CYS A 126 14.91 -6.87 -4.65
N GLY A 127 15.60 -5.76 -4.85
CA GLY A 127 16.89 -5.73 -5.51
C GLY A 127 17.57 -4.37 -5.38
N LEU A 128 18.76 -4.27 -5.96
CA LEU A 128 19.55 -3.03 -5.93
C LEU A 128 19.15 -2.05 -7.03
N GLN A 129 18.93 -2.53 -8.26
CA GLN A 129 18.59 -1.67 -9.40
C GLN A 129 17.08 -1.65 -9.60
N GLU A 130 16.44 -0.52 -9.30
CA GLU A 130 14.98 -0.35 -9.45
C GLU A 130 14.50 -0.71 -10.86
N LYS A 131 15.26 -0.33 -11.89
CA LYS A 131 14.92 -0.61 -13.29
C LYS A 131 14.76 -2.10 -13.58
N ASP A 132 15.68 -2.93 -13.10
CA ASP A 132 15.71 -4.36 -13.39
C ASP A 132 14.57 -5.09 -12.67
N ILE A 133 14.27 -4.68 -11.44
CA ILE A 133 13.20 -5.28 -10.63
C ILE A 133 11.83 -4.86 -11.17
N CYS A 134 11.65 -3.58 -11.52
CA CYS A 134 10.43 -3.10 -12.15
C CYS A 134 10.19 -3.79 -13.50
N SER A 135 11.24 -4.00 -14.30
CA SER A 135 11.16 -4.75 -15.55
C SER A 135 10.73 -6.20 -15.33
N LEU A 136 11.30 -6.88 -14.32
CA LEU A 136 10.92 -8.24 -13.93
C LEU A 136 9.45 -8.30 -13.48
N SER A 137 9.05 -7.40 -12.58
CA SER A 137 7.69 -7.33 -12.03
C SER A 137 6.65 -7.08 -13.14
N LEU A 138 6.90 -6.09 -13.99
CA LEU A 138 6.04 -5.80 -15.14
C LEU A 138 5.94 -7.00 -16.09
N SER A 139 7.06 -7.70 -16.32
CA SER A 139 7.07 -8.87 -17.18
C SER A 139 6.29 -10.06 -16.61
N LEU A 140 6.33 -10.25 -15.29
CA LEU A 140 5.51 -11.25 -14.60
C LEU A 140 4.03 -10.89 -14.68
N GLN A 141 3.67 -9.63 -14.42
CA GLN A 141 2.28 -9.15 -14.51
C GLN A 141 1.71 -9.27 -15.92
N LEU A 142 2.50 -8.97 -16.95
CA LEU A 142 2.11 -9.14 -18.35
C LEU A 142 1.92 -10.61 -18.74
N LEU A 143 2.71 -11.51 -18.16
CA LEU A 143 2.61 -12.95 -18.42
C LEU A 143 1.44 -13.60 -17.67
N TYR A 144 1.07 -13.05 -16.52
CA TYR A 144 0.07 -13.56 -15.60
C TYR A 144 -0.95 -12.48 -15.21
N PRO A 145 -1.69 -11.91 -16.18
CA PRO A 145 -2.68 -10.87 -15.89
C PRO A 145 -3.77 -11.41 -14.95
N VAL A 146 -4.38 -10.53 -14.16
CA VAL A 146 -5.51 -10.92 -13.30
C VAL A 146 -6.73 -11.20 -14.17
N VAL A 147 -7.27 -12.42 -14.09
CA VAL A 147 -8.46 -12.83 -14.86
C VAL A 147 -9.67 -12.95 -13.93
N SER A 148 -9.44 -13.25 -12.65
CA SER A 148 -10.49 -13.57 -11.67
C SER A 148 -10.83 -12.45 -10.69
N GLU A 149 -10.48 -11.19 -11.00
CA GLU A 149 -10.70 -10.01 -10.15
C GLU A 149 -12.13 -9.95 -9.58
N CYS A 150 -13.15 -10.22 -10.41
CA CYS A 150 -14.55 -10.25 -9.98
C CYS A 150 -14.84 -11.24 -8.84
N ASN A 151 -14.20 -12.41 -8.78
CA ASN A 151 -14.55 -13.44 -7.81
C ASN A 151 -14.10 -13.07 -6.39
N ILE A 152 -12.92 -12.47 -6.27
CA ILE A 152 -12.38 -12.04 -4.97
C ILE A 152 -13.18 -10.87 -4.46
N MET A 153 -13.44 -9.89 -5.33
CA MET A 153 -14.24 -8.72 -5.01
C MET A 153 -15.65 -9.10 -4.60
N GLN A 154 -16.28 -10.01 -5.33
CA GLN A 154 -17.62 -10.48 -5.00
C GLN A 154 -17.65 -11.25 -3.69
N LYS A 155 -16.62 -12.06 -3.39
CA LYS A 155 -16.50 -12.71 -2.09
C LYS A 155 -16.37 -11.68 -0.96
N VAL A 156 -15.50 -10.68 -1.11
CA VAL A 156 -15.33 -9.60 -0.13
C VAL A 156 -16.65 -8.87 0.09
N ILE A 157 -17.35 -8.51 -0.99
CA ILE A 157 -18.63 -7.83 -0.92
C ILE A 157 -19.70 -8.70 -0.26
N ASN A 158 -19.78 -9.99 -0.58
CA ASN A 158 -20.74 -10.90 0.04
C ASN A 158 -20.52 -10.99 1.56
N GLU A 159 -19.27 -11.14 2.00
CA GLU A 159 -18.93 -11.16 3.43
C GLU A 159 -19.28 -9.82 4.10
N LEU A 160 -19.06 -8.69 3.43
CA LEU A 160 -19.44 -7.36 3.95
C LEU A 160 -20.96 -7.18 4.02
N CYS A 161 -21.69 -7.59 2.98
CA CYS A 161 -23.14 -7.52 2.91
C CYS A 161 -23.84 -8.39 3.96
N CYS A 162 -23.17 -9.39 4.52
CA CYS A 162 -23.69 -10.18 5.65
C CYS A 162 -23.69 -9.42 6.98
N THR A 163 -23.08 -8.23 7.05
CA THR A 163 -23.11 -7.40 8.26
C THR A 163 -24.23 -6.35 8.16
N GLU A 164 -25.18 -6.38 9.10
CA GLU A 164 -26.31 -5.43 9.16
C GLU A 164 -25.83 -3.97 9.14
N THR A 165 -24.68 -3.72 9.75
CA THR A 165 -24.02 -2.42 9.85
C THR A 165 -23.60 -1.88 8.48
N PHE A 166 -23.12 -2.75 7.58
CA PHE A 166 -22.69 -2.36 6.24
C PHE A 166 -23.89 -2.07 5.33
N LEU A 167 -24.96 -2.87 5.43
CA LEU A 167 -26.21 -2.62 4.71
C LEU A 167 -26.84 -1.27 5.11
N TRP A 168 -26.83 -0.97 6.42
CA TRP A 168 -27.31 0.33 6.91
C TRP A 168 -26.46 1.47 6.31
N PHE A 169 -25.13 1.36 6.36
CA PHE A 169 -24.23 2.37 5.81
C PHE A 169 -24.41 2.59 4.30
N ILE A 170 -24.56 1.50 3.52
CA ILE A 170 -24.84 1.56 2.08
C ILE A 170 -26.15 2.26 1.80
N SER A 171 -27.21 1.97 2.56
CA SER A 171 -28.54 2.54 2.33
C SER A 171 -28.57 4.07 2.44
N GLN A 172 -27.58 4.66 3.11
CA GLN A 172 -27.43 6.11 3.26
C GLN A 172 -26.54 6.75 2.18
N SER A 173 -25.82 5.97 1.37
CA SER A 173 -24.85 6.48 0.39
C SER A 173 -25.29 6.26 -1.05
N GLN A 174 -25.82 7.31 -1.69
CA GLN A 174 -26.17 7.29 -3.13
C GLN A 174 -24.95 6.95 -4.02
N SER A 175 -23.75 7.40 -3.65
CA SER A 175 -22.52 7.15 -4.38
C SER A 175 -22.14 5.67 -4.45
N PHE A 176 -22.39 4.91 -3.37
CA PHE A 176 -22.12 3.48 -3.34
C PHE A 176 -23.00 2.74 -4.35
N TYR A 177 -24.29 3.07 -4.39
CA TYR A 177 -25.25 2.42 -5.30
C TYR A 177 -24.86 2.64 -6.77
N ILE A 178 -24.40 3.84 -7.12
CA ILE A 178 -23.92 4.15 -8.48
C ILE A 178 -22.68 3.33 -8.83
N LEU A 179 -21.68 3.27 -7.94
CA LEU A 179 -20.46 2.48 -8.19
C LEU A 179 -20.74 0.99 -8.29
N PHE A 180 -21.67 0.49 -7.48
CA PHE A 180 -22.12 -0.90 -7.48
C PHE A 180 -22.80 -1.26 -8.80
N GLN A 181 -23.73 -0.43 -9.28
CA GLN A 181 -24.38 -0.65 -10.58
C GLN A 181 -23.43 -0.58 -11.77
N GLN A 182 -22.36 0.20 -11.67
CA GLN A 182 -21.33 0.29 -12.73
C GLN A 182 -20.35 -0.90 -12.71
N GLY A 183 -20.46 -1.84 -11.77
CA GLY A 183 -19.52 -2.95 -11.62
C GLY A 183 -18.09 -2.50 -11.28
N ARG A 184 -17.92 -1.26 -10.77
CA ARG A 184 -16.61 -0.68 -10.43
C ARG A 184 -16.19 -1.06 -9.01
N PHE A 185 -16.11 -2.37 -8.75
CA PHE A 185 -15.86 -2.90 -7.42
C PHE A 185 -14.55 -2.40 -6.81
N LYS A 186 -13.51 -2.23 -7.63
CA LYS A 186 -12.22 -1.69 -7.19
C LYS A 186 -12.37 -0.31 -6.53
N ASN A 187 -13.09 0.59 -7.18
CA ASN A 187 -13.33 1.94 -6.66
C ASN A 187 -14.12 1.92 -5.35
N ILE A 188 -15.03 0.96 -5.18
CA ILE A 188 -15.78 0.79 -3.93
C ILE A 188 -14.85 0.40 -2.80
N LEU A 189 -13.97 -0.60 -3.02
CA LEU A 189 -13.03 -1.01 -2.00
C LEU A 189 -12.00 0.09 -1.69
N GLU A 190 -11.49 0.80 -2.70
CA GLU A 190 -10.58 1.93 -2.49
C GLU A 190 -11.26 3.05 -1.70
N TRP A 191 -12.54 3.31 -1.94
CA TRP A 191 -13.30 4.27 -1.15
C TRP A 191 -13.51 3.82 0.31
N LEU A 192 -13.84 2.54 0.52
CA LEU A 192 -14.01 1.96 1.86
C LEU A 192 -12.68 1.90 2.62
N CYS A 193 -11.62 1.48 1.95
CA CYS A 193 -10.28 1.27 2.46
C CYS A 193 -9.25 1.84 1.46
N PRO A 194 -8.78 3.08 1.67
CA PRO A 194 -7.87 3.76 0.74
C PRO A 194 -6.56 3.01 0.43
N ASN A 195 -6.10 2.18 1.37
CA ASN A 195 -4.85 1.41 1.23
C ASN A 195 -5.08 -0.01 0.67
N ILE A 196 -6.32 -0.36 0.29
CA ILE A 196 -6.64 -1.72 -0.15
C ILE A 196 -5.90 -2.12 -1.42
N SER A 197 -5.55 -1.14 -2.27
CA SER A 197 -4.82 -1.34 -3.51
C SER A 197 -3.44 -1.99 -3.28
N MET A 198 -2.84 -1.81 -2.10
CA MET A 198 -1.61 -2.49 -1.66
C MET A 198 -1.80 -3.99 -1.41
N TRP A 199 -3.04 -4.46 -1.34
CA TRP A 199 -3.38 -5.86 -1.06
C TRP A 199 -4.18 -6.51 -2.18
N MET A 200 -4.63 -5.72 -3.16
CA MET A 200 -5.39 -6.19 -4.31
C MET A 200 -4.50 -7.00 -5.25
N PRO A 201 -4.95 -8.15 -5.74
CA PRO A 201 -4.14 -8.92 -6.69
C PRO A 201 -3.83 -8.07 -7.93
N ASN A 202 -2.58 -8.15 -8.38
CA ASN A 202 -2.12 -7.52 -9.62
C ASN A 202 -1.56 -8.55 -10.61
N MET A 203 -1.55 -9.83 -10.25
CA MET A 203 -1.29 -10.95 -11.13
C MET A 203 -2.02 -12.24 -10.65
N GLU A 204 -2.14 -13.24 -11.53
CA GLU A 204 -2.78 -14.52 -11.22
C GLU A 204 -1.96 -15.71 -11.76
N ILE A 205 -1.51 -16.60 -10.88
CA ILE A 205 -0.73 -17.80 -11.25
C ILE A 205 -1.54 -19.04 -10.87
N ASP A 206 -1.85 -19.91 -11.84
CA ASP A 206 -2.66 -21.14 -11.64
C ASP A 206 -3.98 -20.92 -10.88
N SER A 207 -4.68 -19.81 -11.18
CA SER A 207 -5.91 -19.38 -10.49
C SER A 207 -5.74 -19.00 -9.02
N TYR A 208 -4.52 -18.66 -8.62
CA TYR A 208 -4.23 -18.04 -7.34
C TYR A 208 -3.98 -16.55 -7.52
N PRO A 209 -4.73 -15.69 -6.83
CA PRO A 209 -4.47 -14.26 -6.82
C PRO A 209 -3.18 -13.94 -6.07
N ILE A 210 -2.36 -13.12 -6.70
CA ILE A 210 -1.09 -12.66 -6.17
C ILE A 210 -1.03 -11.14 -6.27
N HIS A 211 -0.67 -10.50 -5.17
CA HIS A 211 -0.20 -9.13 -5.15
C HIS A 211 1.33 -9.17 -5.16
N LEU A 212 1.90 -8.73 -6.28
CA LEU A 212 3.34 -8.59 -6.46
C LEU A 212 3.75 -7.14 -6.14
N GLU A 213 4.46 -6.96 -5.03
CA GLU A 213 5.03 -5.67 -4.63
C GLU A 213 6.50 -5.61 -5.03
N THR A 214 6.96 -4.44 -5.47
CA THR A 214 8.37 -4.19 -5.78
C THR A 214 8.92 -3.18 -4.78
N VAL A 215 9.96 -3.58 -4.05
CA VAL A 215 10.54 -2.77 -2.98
C VAL A 215 12.05 -2.70 -3.16
N SER A 216 12.61 -1.49 -3.17
CA SER A 216 14.07 -1.33 -3.24
C SER A 216 14.73 -1.71 -1.91
N PHE A 217 16.03 -2.04 -1.94
CA PHE A 217 16.76 -2.33 -0.70
C PHE A 217 16.73 -1.18 0.30
N SER A 218 16.80 0.08 -0.17
CA SER A 218 16.71 1.24 0.72
C SER A 218 15.34 1.31 1.41
N GLN A 219 14.26 1.08 0.68
CA GLN A 219 12.92 1.05 1.27
C GLN A 219 12.79 -0.02 2.36
N LEU A 220 13.35 -1.21 2.14
CA LEU A 220 13.37 -2.28 3.15
C LEU A 220 14.15 -1.89 4.41
N GLU A 221 15.30 -1.24 4.27
CA GLU A 221 16.13 -0.81 5.42
C GLU A 221 15.39 0.15 6.36
N TYR A 222 14.45 0.95 5.82
CA TYR A 222 13.63 1.88 6.61
C TYR A 222 12.35 1.27 7.20
N LEU A 223 12.03 0.00 6.88
CA LEU A 223 10.82 -0.62 7.44
C LEU A 223 11.03 -0.90 8.94
N PRO A 224 10.19 -0.32 9.83
CA PRO A 224 10.32 -0.54 11.26
C PRO A 224 10.18 -2.05 11.57
N PRO A 225 11.08 -2.62 12.41
CA PRO A 225 11.04 -4.03 12.78
C PRO A 225 9.71 -4.45 13.42
N SER A 226 8.99 -3.48 14.00
CA SER A 226 7.82 -3.71 14.81
C SER A 226 6.49 -3.66 14.06
N ASN A 227 6.38 -3.12 12.83
CA ASN A 227 5.03 -2.80 12.31
C ASN A 227 4.73 -2.81 10.79
N SER A 228 5.61 -3.07 9.81
CA SER A 228 5.15 -2.87 8.41
C SER A 228 5.74 -3.69 7.25
N CYS A 229 6.63 -4.66 7.48
CA CYS A 229 6.80 -5.75 6.49
C CYS A 229 6.36 -7.17 6.96
N PRO A 230 5.36 -7.36 7.84
CA PRO A 230 5.00 -8.69 8.33
C PRO A 230 4.05 -9.45 7.40
N PHE A 231 3.83 -9.06 6.14
CA PHE A 231 2.76 -9.66 5.34
C PHE A 231 3.20 -10.31 4.04
N ALA A 232 4.47 -10.22 3.65
CA ALA A 232 4.96 -11.03 2.53
C ALA A 232 4.82 -12.52 2.88
N ASP A 233 4.26 -13.30 1.96
CA ASP A 233 4.29 -14.75 1.97
C ASP A 233 5.63 -15.26 1.41
N VAL A 234 6.22 -14.52 0.48
CA VAL A 234 7.51 -14.86 -0.13
C VAL A 234 8.28 -13.57 -0.40
N PHE A 235 9.58 -13.59 -0.11
CA PHE A 235 10.52 -12.58 -0.61
C PHE A 235 11.31 -13.15 -1.78
N VAL A 236 11.38 -12.41 -2.89
CA VAL A 236 12.23 -12.72 -4.03
C VAL A 236 13.37 -11.70 -4.04
N LEU A 237 14.59 -12.16 -3.74
CA LEU A 237 15.76 -11.31 -3.62
C LEU A 237 16.59 -11.39 -4.91
N CYS A 238 16.54 -10.33 -5.70
CA CYS A 238 17.24 -10.19 -6.97
C CYS A 238 18.70 -9.78 -6.75
N ILE A 239 19.61 -10.59 -7.29
CA ILE A 239 21.06 -10.40 -7.26
C ILE A 239 21.51 -10.18 -8.70
N ASP A 240 22.10 -9.03 -9.02
CA ASP A 240 22.76 -8.83 -10.32
C ASP A 240 24.11 -9.55 -10.31
N ALA A 241 24.26 -10.59 -11.13
CA ALA A 241 25.49 -11.36 -11.22
C ALA A 241 26.71 -10.53 -11.67
N ARG A 242 26.50 -9.35 -12.25
CA ARG A 242 27.60 -8.44 -12.64
C ARG A 242 28.13 -7.58 -11.49
N SER A 243 27.49 -7.64 -10.32
CA SER A 243 27.78 -6.75 -9.19
C SER A 243 27.94 -7.50 -7.86
N LYS A 244 29.17 -7.60 -7.36
CA LYS A 244 29.46 -8.05 -5.98
C LYS A 244 28.72 -7.24 -4.92
N ASP A 245 28.54 -5.94 -5.14
CA ASP A 245 27.78 -5.08 -4.23
C ASP A 245 26.30 -5.49 -4.15
N SER A 246 25.71 -5.90 -5.28
CA SER A 246 24.35 -6.44 -5.30
C SER A 246 24.23 -7.69 -4.43
N LEU A 247 25.19 -8.62 -4.52
CA LEU A 247 25.23 -9.80 -3.66
C LEU A 247 25.36 -9.41 -2.18
N TRP A 248 26.32 -8.55 -1.82
CA TRP A 248 26.54 -8.18 -0.42
C TRP A 248 25.33 -7.47 0.20
N LYS A 249 24.73 -6.53 -0.51
CA LYS A 249 23.50 -5.86 -0.04
C LYS A 249 22.34 -6.84 0.09
N THR A 250 22.21 -7.79 -0.85
CA THR A 250 21.20 -8.85 -0.75
C THR A 250 21.39 -9.69 0.51
N LEU A 251 22.63 -10.02 0.88
CA LEU A 251 22.91 -10.79 2.10
C LEU A 251 22.56 -10.01 3.37
N LEU A 252 22.80 -8.70 3.39
CA LEU A 252 22.39 -7.83 4.50
C LEU A 252 20.86 -7.78 4.65
N VAL A 253 20.15 -7.59 3.54
CA VAL A 253 18.68 -7.59 3.50
C VAL A 253 18.12 -8.97 3.89
N ASP A 254 18.69 -10.06 3.37
CA ASP A 254 18.30 -11.43 3.75
C ASP A 254 18.47 -11.68 5.26
N GLU A 255 19.56 -11.20 5.85
CA GLU A 255 19.77 -11.26 7.29
C GLU A 255 18.72 -10.45 8.07
N GLN A 256 18.36 -9.26 7.61
CA GLN A 256 17.29 -8.46 8.22
C GLN A 256 15.93 -9.17 8.15
N ILE A 257 15.58 -9.72 6.98
CA ILE A 257 14.34 -10.50 6.82
C ILE A 257 14.33 -11.71 7.77
N ARG A 258 15.47 -12.41 7.92
CA ARG A 258 15.61 -13.52 8.89
C ARG A 258 15.42 -13.07 10.34
N LYS A 259 15.85 -11.86 10.69
CA LYS A 259 15.64 -11.28 12.04
C LYS A 259 14.17 -10.94 12.26
N TRP A 260 13.48 -10.42 11.25
CA TRP A 260 12.04 -10.13 11.34
C TRP A 260 11.19 -11.40 11.42
N LYS A 261 11.45 -12.36 10.52
CA LYS A 261 10.72 -13.62 10.43
C LYS A 261 11.62 -14.76 10.00
N ARG A 262 12.10 -15.52 10.98
CA ARG A 262 13.08 -16.61 10.80
C ARG A 262 12.72 -17.61 9.70
N ASN A 263 11.44 -17.97 9.59
CA ASN A 263 10.95 -19.01 8.68
C ASN A 263 10.26 -18.48 7.43
N GLN A 264 10.40 -17.18 7.13
CA GLN A 264 9.82 -16.62 5.91
C GLN A 264 10.52 -17.20 4.68
N PRO A 265 9.81 -17.76 3.69
CA PRO A 265 10.42 -18.19 2.44
C PRO A 265 11.08 -17.04 1.71
N ARG A 266 12.29 -17.32 1.23
CA ARG A 266 13.09 -16.41 0.44
C ARG A 266 13.58 -17.16 -0.78
N ILE A 267 13.46 -16.57 -1.96
CA ILE A 267 14.02 -17.10 -3.21
C ILE A 267 15.14 -16.16 -3.62
N TRP A 268 16.33 -16.69 -3.90
CA TRP A 268 17.40 -15.89 -4.49
C TRP A 268 17.32 -15.97 -6.01
N LEU A 269 17.20 -14.83 -6.66
CA LEU A 269 17.10 -14.72 -8.11
C LEU A 269 18.35 -14.04 -8.66
N ILE A 270 19.28 -14.82 -9.20
CA ILE A 270 20.53 -14.34 -9.76
C ILE A 270 20.29 -13.97 -11.23
N GLN A 271 20.22 -12.67 -11.50
CA GLN A 271 19.98 -12.09 -12.83
C GLN A 271 21.29 -11.90 -13.60
N HIS A 272 21.19 -11.78 -14.92
CA HIS A 272 22.33 -11.57 -15.82
C HIS A 272 23.45 -12.61 -15.66
N TYR A 273 23.09 -13.83 -15.29
CA TYR A 273 24.07 -14.89 -15.12
C TYR A 273 24.43 -15.50 -16.48
N ASP A 274 25.51 -15.02 -17.06
CA ASP A 274 26.21 -15.71 -18.14
C ASP A 274 27.52 -16.30 -17.60
N ALA A 275 27.62 -17.63 -17.64
CA ALA A 275 28.78 -18.35 -17.11
C ALA A 275 30.09 -18.00 -17.84
N ILE A 276 30.02 -17.49 -19.08
CA ILE A 276 31.18 -17.08 -19.87
C ILE A 276 31.55 -15.63 -19.53
N GLU A 277 30.59 -14.71 -19.52
CA GLU A 277 30.85 -13.28 -19.27
C GLU A 277 31.31 -13.04 -17.82
N CYS A 278 30.68 -13.73 -16.85
CA CYS A 278 31.02 -13.58 -15.44
C CYS A 278 32.42 -14.11 -15.06
N GLN A 279 33.11 -14.85 -15.93
CA GLN A 279 34.47 -15.33 -15.63
C GLN A 279 35.53 -14.23 -15.75
N TYR A 280 35.30 -13.24 -16.61
CA TYR A 280 36.32 -12.26 -16.97
C TYR A 280 36.07 -10.88 -16.34
N GLU A 281 34.88 -10.63 -15.82
CA GLU A 281 34.55 -9.39 -15.12
C GLU A 281 34.99 -9.43 -13.64
N PRO A 282 35.90 -8.54 -13.18
CA PRO A 282 36.39 -8.56 -11.79
C PRO A 282 35.30 -8.33 -10.74
N GLN A 283 34.22 -7.64 -11.13
CA GLN A 283 33.09 -7.32 -10.26
C GLN A 283 31.95 -8.33 -10.35
N ALA A 284 32.02 -9.27 -11.30
CA ALA A 284 31.01 -10.30 -11.42
C ALA A 284 31.10 -11.29 -10.25
N VAL A 285 29.93 -11.81 -9.91
CA VAL A 285 29.69 -12.80 -8.87
C VAL A 285 29.71 -14.16 -9.53
N GLN A 286 30.72 -14.96 -9.18
CA GLN A 286 30.82 -16.32 -9.68
C GLN A 286 29.76 -17.21 -9.03
N ARG A 287 29.18 -18.15 -9.79
CA ARG A 287 28.22 -19.13 -9.24
C ARG A 287 28.79 -19.93 -8.07
N ALA A 288 30.06 -20.33 -8.14
CA ALA A 288 30.73 -21.01 -7.05
C ALA A 288 30.74 -20.19 -5.75
N GLN A 289 30.85 -18.86 -5.86
CA GLN A 289 30.78 -17.95 -4.72
C GLN A 289 29.38 -17.96 -4.10
N VAL A 290 28.32 -17.82 -4.91
CA VAL A 290 26.93 -17.85 -4.40
C VAL A 290 26.60 -19.20 -3.77
N GLU A 291 26.94 -20.30 -4.43
CA GLU A 291 26.74 -21.66 -3.91
C GLU A 291 27.53 -21.92 -2.63
N TRP A 292 28.76 -21.40 -2.53
CA TRP A 292 29.55 -21.51 -1.31
C TRP A 292 28.88 -20.78 -0.14
N ILE A 293 28.40 -19.55 -0.36
CA ILE A 293 27.66 -18.78 0.66
C ILE A 293 26.41 -19.54 1.09
N TYR A 294 25.61 -20.02 0.13
CA TYR A 294 24.41 -20.82 0.38
C TYR A 294 24.73 -22.06 1.24
N ARG A 295 25.81 -22.79 0.93
CA ARG A 295 26.24 -23.97 1.70
C ARG A 295 26.70 -23.61 3.11
N LYS A 296 27.32 -22.44 3.30
CA LYS A 296 27.77 -21.95 4.61
C LYS A 296 26.62 -21.48 5.51
N MET A 297 25.48 -21.10 4.94
CA MET A 297 24.28 -20.82 5.73
C MET A 297 23.77 -22.08 6.42
N ARG A 298 23.25 -21.92 7.65
CA ARG A 298 22.59 -23.01 8.37
C ARG A 298 21.38 -23.48 7.56
N PRO A 299 21.02 -24.77 7.56
CA PRO A 299 19.90 -25.27 6.77
C PRO A 299 18.58 -24.51 6.95
N CYS A 300 18.27 -24.06 8.17
CA CYS A 300 17.07 -23.26 8.47
C CYS A 300 17.15 -21.78 8.07
N GLU A 301 18.33 -21.31 7.66
CA GLU A 301 18.55 -19.94 7.19
C GLU A 301 18.65 -19.84 5.67
N ARG A 302 18.76 -20.98 4.98
CA ARG A 302 18.88 -21.00 3.52
C ARG A 302 17.59 -20.47 2.87
N PRO A 303 17.70 -19.74 1.76
CA PRO A 303 16.54 -19.50 0.91
C PRO A 303 15.97 -20.85 0.44
N VAL A 304 14.66 -20.88 0.20
CA VAL A 304 13.95 -22.10 -0.22
C VAL A 304 14.40 -22.55 -1.60
N ASP A 305 14.80 -21.60 -2.45
CA ASP A 305 15.32 -21.87 -3.78
C ASP A 305 16.31 -20.79 -4.25
N MET A 306 17.11 -21.12 -5.25
CA MET A 306 18.11 -20.26 -5.87
C MET A 306 18.11 -20.46 -7.39
N LEU A 307 17.68 -19.44 -8.13
CA LEU A 307 17.48 -19.48 -9.57
C LEU A 307 18.53 -18.62 -10.29
N PHE A 308 19.19 -19.19 -11.31
CA PHE A 308 20.17 -18.49 -12.14
C PHE A 308 19.56 -18.18 -13.52
N MET A 309 19.28 -16.91 -13.78
CA MET A 309 18.69 -16.45 -15.04
C MET A 309 19.76 -15.98 -16.01
N LYS A 310 19.77 -16.57 -17.21
CA LYS A 310 20.57 -16.08 -18.33
C LYS A 310 19.98 -14.82 -18.96
N GLY A 311 20.84 -13.94 -19.47
CA GLY A 311 20.43 -12.73 -20.19
C GLY A 311 19.63 -13.01 -21.47
N GLU A 312 18.70 -12.09 -21.77
CA GLU A 312 17.92 -11.78 -22.98
C GLU A 312 17.25 -12.91 -23.82
N GLY A 313 17.76 -14.14 -23.89
CA GLY A 313 17.30 -15.14 -24.87
C GLY A 313 16.18 -16.11 -24.44
N ILE A 314 15.98 -16.34 -23.13
CA ILE A 314 15.08 -17.40 -22.62
C ILE A 314 14.05 -16.84 -21.61
N PHE A 315 13.73 -15.55 -21.75
CA PHE A 315 13.08 -14.77 -20.70
C PHE A 315 11.75 -15.38 -20.22
N LYS A 316 10.85 -15.80 -21.13
CA LYS A 316 9.53 -16.34 -20.74
C LYS A 316 9.59 -17.65 -19.95
N MET A 317 10.48 -18.56 -20.29
CA MET A 317 10.59 -19.84 -19.58
C MET A 317 11.08 -19.61 -18.15
N TRP A 318 12.08 -18.73 -17.97
CA TRP A 318 12.55 -18.37 -16.65
C TRP A 318 11.49 -17.67 -15.82
N LEU A 319 10.72 -16.73 -16.40
CA LEU A 319 9.60 -16.09 -15.70
C LEU A 319 8.56 -17.10 -15.22
N ARG A 320 8.26 -18.14 -16.02
CA ARG A 320 7.36 -19.21 -15.61
C ARG A 320 7.92 -20.01 -14.44
N GLU A 321 9.21 -20.31 -14.47
CA GLU A 321 9.88 -21.00 -13.36
C GLU A 321 9.85 -20.15 -12.08
N VAL A 322 10.19 -18.85 -12.18
CA VAL A 322 10.12 -17.91 -11.05
C VAL A 322 8.71 -17.85 -10.48
N ALA A 323 7.70 -17.66 -11.33
CA ALA A 323 6.29 -17.66 -10.94
C ALA A 323 5.84 -18.96 -10.25
N PHE A 324 6.29 -20.11 -10.77
CA PHE A 324 6.00 -21.41 -10.18
C PHE A 324 6.64 -21.54 -8.79
N GLN A 325 7.93 -21.21 -8.65
CA GLN A 325 8.63 -21.28 -7.36
C GLN A 325 8.04 -20.30 -6.33
N MET A 326 7.67 -19.10 -6.75
CA MET A 326 6.92 -18.12 -5.95
C MET A 326 5.63 -18.73 -5.40
N LEU A 327 4.83 -19.37 -6.24
CA LEU A 327 3.57 -19.97 -5.84
C LEU A 327 3.77 -21.19 -4.92
N VAL A 328 4.76 -22.04 -5.21
CA VAL A 328 5.11 -23.20 -4.35
C VAL A 328 5.55 -22.73 -2.96
N ALA A 329 6.43 -21.75 -2.89
CA ALA A 329 6.89 -21.17 -1.64
C ALA A 329 5.73 -20.54 -0.84
N ALA A 330 4.85 -19.78 -1.52
CA ALA A 330 3.70 -19.13 -0.87
C ALA A 330 2.71 -20.16 -0.29
N LYS A 331 2.43 -21.24 -1.02
CA LYS A 331 1.60 -22.37 -0.55
C LYS A 331 2.20 -23.10 0.65
N GLY A 332 3.53 -23.05 0.80
CA GLY A 332 4.23 -23.59 1.97
C GLY A 332 3.97 -22.79 3.25
N VAL A 333 3.66 -21.49 3.13
CA VAL A 333 3.37 -20.61 4.28
C VAL A 333 1.91 -20.66 4.67
N ARG A 334 1.01 -20.57 3.68
CA ARG A 334 -0.42 -20.55 3.92
C ARG A 334 -1.20 -21.17 2.78
N ARG A 335 -2.39 -21.68 3.10
CA ARG A 335 -3.28 -22.32 2.13
C ARG A 335 -4.35 -21.34 1.68
N LEU A 336 -4.30 -20.95 0.41
CA LEU A 336 -5.41 -20.29 -0.26
C LEU A 336 -6.27 -21.31 -0.98
N CYS A 337 -7.59 -21.10 -1.00
CA CYS A 337 -8.48 -21.82 -1.89
C CYS A 337 -8.28 -21.29 -3.31
N LYS A 338 -8.23 -22.17 -4.31
CA LYS A 338 -8.31 -21.73 -5.71
C LYS A 338 -9.58 -20.92 -5.89
N CYS A 339 -9.50 -19.79 -6.59
CA CYS A 339 -10.70 -19.17 -7.13
C CYS A 339 -11.29 -20.18 -8.11
N LYS A 340 -12.33 -20.90 -7.69
CA LYS A 340 -13.10 -21.73 -8.62
C LYS A 340 -13.61 -20.76 -9.68
N GLN A 341 -13.18 -20.94 -10.92
CA GLN A 341 -13.93 -20.38 -12.02
C GLN A 341 -15.27 -21.09 -11.97
N GLU A 342 -16.29 -20.45 -11.38
CA GLU A 342 -17.65 -20.88 -11.57
C GLU A 342 -17.91 -20.82 -13.07
N SER A 343 -17.82 -21.99 -13.68
CA SER A 343 -18.00 -22.17 -15.10
C SER A 343 -19.47 -21.86 -15.40
N LYS A 344 -19.67 -20.78 -16.14
CA LYS A 344 -20.95 -20.34 -16.71
C LYS A 344 -22.01 -20.06 -15.64
N ILE A 345 -22.17 -18.76 -15.38
CA ILE A 345 -23.50 -18.21 -15.08
C ILE A 345 -24.44 -18.76 -16.15
N CYS A 346 -25.29 -19.72 -15.78
CA CYS A 346 -26.53 -19.98 -16.50
C CYS A 346 -27.26 -18.64 -16.54
N GLN A 347 -27.46 -18.10 -17.74
CA GLN A 347 -28.42 -17.04 -17.99
C GLN A 347 -29.81 -17.59 -17.67
N CYS A 348 -30.20 -17.47 -16.42
CA CYS A 348 -31.59 -17.57 -15.98
C CYS A 348 -31.88 -16.32 -15.16
N MET A 349 -32.03 -15.18 -15.85
CA MET A 349 -33.12 -14.23 -15.66
C MET A 349 -33.12 -13.22 -16.82
#